data_AF-A0A6G4JKK6-F1
#
_entry.id   AF-A0A6G4JKK6-F1
#
_cell.length_a   1.000
_cell.length_b   1.000
_cell.length_c   1.000
_cell.angle_alpha   90.00
_cell.angle_beta   90.00
_cell.angle_gamma   90.00
#
_symmetry.space_group_name_H-M   'P 1'
#
loop_
_entity.id
_entity.type
_entity.pdbx_description
1 polymer ?
#
loop_
_entity_poly.entity_id
_entity_poly.type
_entity_poly.pdbx_seq_one_letter_code
_entity_poly.pdbx_strand_id
1 'polypeptide(L)'
;QINNVSDFFFSMTKILAGVTDYAIENLFQLDVINDFADKIGDFVGDIYQKLLSNLALTLFIIVCFNAFIIFSVQGNAREALKRAFLIMCLIGFGVGILANAGNIIRGTNNIGKDLNNIIMNSTSSIDGNIDYIHENSGMNHIRNQLFDMTIYRTYLVMNYGTVDEKEIKAKGKDRIDNILKQDFSKKGEEKTKEIIEKEVKENGINNKYMTQGYVFQKLAISVIGFIITLFMSIVFLSISFAKLIFSTFALFLFLFLVFSWIVSFIPGFELSVFSAFAKTLGYIILSACMTFLFVIVGLCIKLANSFIEPDSQNAYFLNSIFIIVILFVMYKKRAQIINFVSRGNISFSPSAIGAGVMNRTQER
;
A
#
# COMPACT_ATOMS: atom_id res chain seq x y z
N GLN A 1 -33.70 19.50 -13.02
CA GLN A 1 -32.83 19.96 -11.91
C GLN A 1 -32.37 18.80 -11.03
N ILE A 2 -33.27 17.99 -10.46
CA ILE A 2 -32.87 16.87 -9.57
C ILE A 2 -32.07 15.77 -10.29
N ASN A 3 -32.42 15.43 -11.55
CA ASN A 3 -31.59 14.53 -12.37
C ASN A 3 -30.15 15.02 -12.48
N ASN A 4 -29.95 16.32 -12.75
CA ASN A 4 -28.62 16.92 -12.85
C ASN A 4 -27.82 16.79 -11.54
N VAL A 5 -28.48 16.83 -10.38
CA VAL A 5 -27.82 16.66 -9.07
C VAL A 5 -27.44 15.19 -8.84
N SER A 6 -28.31 14.25 -9.18
CA SER A 6 -27.98 12.82 -9.08
C SER A 6 -26.82 12.46 -10.02
N ASP A 7 -26.86 12.96 -11.25
CA ASP A 7 -25.79 12.76 -12.23
C ASP A 7 -24.48 13.42 -11.78
N PHE A 8 -24.54 14.56 -11.07
CA PHE A 8 -23.37 15.17 -10.44
C PHE A 8 -22.70 14.25 -9.42
N PHE A 9 -23.45 13.70 -8.45
CA PHE A 9 -22.87 12.80 -7.44
C PHE A 9 -22.33 11.51 -8.04
N PHE A 10 -23.02 10.94 -9.03
CA PHE A 10 -22.51 9.77 -9.74
C PHE A 10 -21.26 10.10 -10.58
N SER A 11 -21.19 11.29 -11.18
CA SER A 11 -19.97 11.77 -11.85
C SER A 11 -18.80 11.90 -10.87
N MET A 12 -19.04 12.49 -9.70
CA MET A 12 -18.04 12.58 -8.62
C MET A 12 -17.57 11.20 -8.15
N THR A 13 -18.50 10.24 -8.04
CA THR A 13 -18.20 8.83 -7.72
C THR A 13 -17.24 8.25 -8.76
N LYS A 14 -17.53 8.41 -10.07
CA LYS A 14 -16.66 7.93 -11.16
C LYS A 14 -15.28 8.57 -11.14
N ILE A 15 -15.20 9.89 -10.97
CA ILE A 15 -13.91 10.62 -10.89
C ILE A 15 -13.10 10.08 -9.72
N LEU A 16 -13.72 9.96 -8.55
CA LEU A 16 -13.00 9.56 -7.33
C LEU A 16 -12.54 8.10 -7.39
N ALA A 17 -13.38 7.19 -7.88
CA ALA A 17 -12.99 5.82 -8.13
C ALA A 17 -11.87 5.73 -9.19
N GLY A 18 -11.95 6.52 -10.27
CA GLY A 18 -10.91 6.60 -11.29
C GLY A 18 -9.57 7.12 -10.78
N VAL A 19 -9.58 8.17 -9.93
CA VAL A 19 -8.37 8.66 -9.26
C VAL A 19 -7.78 7.60 -8.31
N THR A 20 -8.64 6.88 -7.60
CA THR A 20 -8.22 5.80 -6.69
C THR A 20 -7.59 4.66 -7.46
N ASP A 21 -8.22 4.23 -8.54
CA ASP A 21 -7.72 3.17 -9.41
C ASP A 21 -6.39 3.57 -10.07
N TYR A 22 -6.30 4.80 -10.60
CA TYR A 22 -5.06 5.34 -11.15
C TYR A 22 -3.94 5.37 -10.10
N ALA A 23 -4.24 5.68 -8.84
CA ALA A 23 -3.26 5.65 -7.76
C ALA A 23 -2.82 4.23 -7.39
N ILE A 24 -3.72 3.24 -7.41
CA ILE A 24 -3.37 1.83 -7.21
C ILE A 24 -2.46 1.35 -8.35
N GLU A 25 -2.79 1.70 -9.59
CA GLU A 25 -1.99 1.28 -10.75
C GLU A 25 -0.61 1.95 -10.77
N ASN A 26 -0.55 3.27 -10.61
CA ASN A 26 0.67 4.03 -10.86
C ASN A 26 1.50 4.33 -9.61
N LEU A 27 0.90 4.39 -8.41
CA LEU A 27 1.65 4.71 -7.18
C LEU A 27 1.96 3.46 -6.37
N PHE A 28 0.98 2.57 -6.20
CA PHE A 28 1.17 1.37 -5.40
C PHE A 28 2.12 0.36 -6.07
N GLN A 29 2.20 0.32 -7.39
CA GLN A 29 3.18 -0.53 -8.10
C GLN A 29 4.56 0.12 -8.31
N LEU A 30 4.68 1.41 -8.01
CA LEU A 30 5.89 2.16 -8.35
C LEU A 30 7.10 1.66 -7.57
N ASP A 31 8.13 1.28 -8.30
CA ASP A 31 9.40 0.82 -7.74
C ASP A 31 10.47 1.91 -7.77
N VAL A 32 10.21 2.96 -6.99
CA VAL A 32 11.12 4.11 -6.86
C VAL A 32 12.52 3.68 -6.41
N ILE A 33 12.64 2.58 -5.65
CA ILE A 33 13.93 2.15 -5.12
C ILE A 33 14.83 1.64 -6.24
N ASN A 34 14.34 0.77 -7.13
CA ASN A 34 15.17 0.33 -8.27
C ASN A 34 15.48 1.47 -9.24
N ASP A 35 14.51 2.34 -9.54
CA ASP A 35 14.68 3.43 -10.51
C ASP A 35 15.79 4.42 -10.11
N PHE A 36 16.02 4.58 -8.81
CA PHE A 36 17.00 5.51 -8.26
C PHE A 36 18.19 4.82 -7.57
N ALA A 37 18.24 3.49 -7.57
CA ALA A 37 19.28 2.73 -6.89
C ALA A 37 20.68 3.07 -7.40
N ASP A 38 20.87 3.18 -8.71
CA ASP A 38 22.18 3.49 -9.29
C ASP A 38 22.61 4.91 -8.95
N LYS A 39 21.74 5.91 -9.15
CA LYS A 39 22.06 7.32 -8.85
C LYS A 39 22.45 7.53 -7.39
N ILE A 40 21.74 6.89 -6.47
CA ILE A 40 22.02 6.99 -5.03
C ILE A 40 23.21 6.13 -4.65
N GLY A 41 23.35 4.97 -5.26
CA GLY A 41 24.50 4.09 -5.11
C GLY A 41 25.80 4.79 -5.49
N ASP A 42 25.83 5.44 -6.65
CA ASP A 42 26.94 6.22 -7.15
C ASP A 42 27.26 7.39 -6.21
N PHE A 43 26.25 8.14 -5.77
CA PHE A 43 26.45 9.24 -4.83
C PHE A 43 27.03 8.77 -3.48
N VAL A 44 26.46 7.70 -2.92
CA VAL A 44 26.90 7.09 -1.66
C VAL A 44 28.34 6.55 -1.79
N GLY A 45 28.62 5.85 -2.89
CA GLY A 45 29.93 5.29 -3.21
C GLY A 45 30.99 6.38 -3.39
N ASP A 46 30.68 7.44 -4.15
CA ASP A 46 31.57 8.58 -4.38
C ASP A 46 31.94 9.29 -3.08
N ILE A 47 30.95 9.56 -2.21
CA ILE A 47 31.22 10.18 -0.91
C ILE A 47 32.08 9.24 -0.07
N TYR A 48 31.76 7.95 -0.01
CA TYR A 48 32.55 6.97 0.72
C TYR A 48 34.01 6.93 0.25
N GLN A 49 34.27 6.91 -1.05
CA GLN A 49 35.62 6.90 -1.62
C GLN A 49 36.40 8.18 -1.29
N LYS A 50 35.76 9.35 -1.44
CA LYS A 50 36.38 10.64 -1.08
C LYS A 50 36.69 10.74 0.41
N LEU A 51 35.82 10.23 1.27
CA LEU A 51 36.05 10.20 2.71
C LEU A 51 37.18 9.26 3.08
N LEU A 52 37.26 8.07 2.48
CA LEU A 52 38.40 7.18 2.68
C LEU A 52 39.70 7.84 2.24
N SER A 53 39.76 8.40 1.04
CA SER A 53 41.00 9.00 0.52
C SER A 53 41.53 10.15 1.39
N ASN A 54 40.63 10.95 1.98
CA ASN A 54 41.01 12.17 2.71
C ASN A 54 41.05 12.02 4.22
N LEU A 55 40.28 11.07 4.79
CA LEU A 55 40.07 10.95 6.23
C LEU A 55 40.39 9.56 6.77
N ALA A 56 40.74 8.55 5.95
CA ALA A 56 40.99 7.20 6.45
C ALA A 56 42.08 7.15 7.52
N LEU A 57 43.21 7.85 7.31
CA LEU A 57 44.30 7.87 8.28
C LEU A 57 43.85 8.53 9.60
N THR A 58 43.12 9.64 9.52
CA THR A 58 42.59 10.35 10.69
C THR A 58 41.57 9.52 11.46
N LEU A 59 40.63 8.89 10.76
CA LEU A 59 39.64 7.99 11.35
C LEU A 59 40.32 6.80 12.03
N PHE A 60 41.32 6.20 11.37
CA PHE A 60 42.10 5.10 11.92
C PHE A 60 42.85 5.51 13.20
N ILE A 61 43.49 6.68 13.22
CA ILE A 61 44.20 7.20 14.40
C ILE A 61 43.25 7.43 15.58
N ILE A 62 42.11 8.10 15.36
CA ILE A 62 41.10 8.36 16.41
C ILE A 62 40.66 7.06 17.06
N VAL A 63 40.42 6.06 16.23
CA VAL A 63 39.91 4.76 16.60
C VAL A 63 40.95 3.94 17.39
N CYS A 64 42.19 3.86 16.89
CA CYS A 64 43.29 3.19 17.59
C CYS A 64 43.62 3.87 18.92
N PHE A 65 43.60 5.21 18.94
CA PHE A 65 43.87 5.98 20.16
C PHE A 65 42.77 5.76 21.21
N ASN A 66 41.51 5.69 20.80
CA ASN A 66 40.40 5.38 21.72
C ASN A 66 40.52 3.97 22.32
N ALA A 67 40.82 2.96 21.50
CA ALA A 67 41.04 1.59 21.97
C ALA A 67 42.23 1.52 22.94
N PHE A 68 43.31 2.26 22.66
CA PHE A 68 44.48 2.36 23.52
C PHE A 68 44.17 3.00 24.88
N ILE A 69 43.39 4.09 24.92
CA ILE A 69 42.97 4.69 26.19
C ILE A 69 42.18 3.70 27.04
N ILE A 70 41.27 2.95 26.44
CA ILE A 70 40.43 1.99 27.17
C ILE A 70 41.26 0.83 27.70
N PHE A 71 42.20 0.32 26.91
CA PHE A 71 43.10 -0.73 27.35
C PHE A 71 44.04 -0.26 28.47
N SER A 72 44.70 0.89 28.28
CA SER A 72 45.75 1.37 29.18
C SER A 72 45.23 2.06 30.44
N VAL A 73 44.10 2.77 30.37
CA VAL A 73 43.57 3.57 31.49
C VAL A 73 42.50 2.82 32.27
N GLN A 74 41.61 2.07 31.59
CA GLN A 74 40.50 1.35 32.26
C GLN A 74 40.86 -0.11 32.60
N GLY A 75 41.98 -0.64 32.10
CA GLY A 75 42.43 -2.01 32.35
C GLY A 75 41.49 -3.10 31.81
N ASN A 76 40.52 -2.73 30.98
CA ASN A 76 39.46 -3.63 30.53
C ASN A 76 39.77 -4.19 29.13
N ALA A 77 40.57 -5.27 29.10
CA ALA A 77 40.95 -5.95 27.85
C ALA A 77 39.74 -6.46 27.05
N ARG A 78 38.64 -6.83 27.72
CA ARG A 78 37.42 -7.33 27.08
C ARG A 78 36.73 -6.22 26.28
N GLU A 79 36.62 -5.04 26.86
CA GLU A 79 36.00 -3.88 26.21
C GLU A 79 36.86 -3.35 25.06
N ALA A 80 38.20 -3.36 25.22
CA ALA A 80 39.13 -3.03 24.15
C ALA A 80 39.00 -4.00 22.95
N LEU A 81 38.88 -5.31 23.19
CA LEU A 81 38.66 -6.30 22.14
C LEU A 81 37.30 -6.14 21.44
N LYS A 82 36.23 -5.87 22.21
CA LYS A 82 34.90 -5.60 21.64
C LYS A 82 34.92 -4.40 20.70
N ARG A 83 35.64 -3.33 21.09
CA ARG A 83 35.81 -2.14 20.25
C ARG A 83 36.64 -2.45 19.00
N ALA A 84 37.76 -3.16 19.13
CA ALA A 84 38.55 -3.62 17.98
C ALA A 84 37.71 -4.41 16.97
N PHE A 85 36.83 -5.29 17.45
CA PHE A 85 35.90 -6.03 16.60
C PHE A 85 34.87 -5.11 15.91
N LEU A 86 34.24 -4.19 16.64
CA LEU A 86 33.29 -3.22 16.06
C LEU A 86 33.93 -2.39 14.94
N ILE A 87 35.18 -1.98 15.11
CA ILE A 87 35.96 -1.24 14.10
C ILE A 87 36.17 -2.08 12.84
N MET A 88 36.49 -3.37 13.00
CA MET A 88 36.57 -4.30 11.87
C MET A 88 35.22 -4.41 11.16
N CYS A 89 34.12 -4.50 11.89
CA CYS A 89 32.77 -4.51 11.31
C CYS A 89 32.45 -3.20 10.58
N LEU A 90 32.90 -2.05 11.10
CA LEU A 90 32.73 -0.73 10.47
C LEU A 90 33.48 -0.63 9.14
N ILE A 91 34.71 -1.12 9.07
CA ILE A 91 35.48 -1.19 7.82
C ILE A 91 34.80 -2.15 6.84
N GLY A 92 34.41 -3.35 7.32
CA GLY A 92 33.66 -4.32 6.52
C GLY A 92 32.34 -3.77 5.99
N PHE A 93 31.62 -2.98 6.79
CA PHE A 93 30.40 -2.29 6.37
C PHE A 93 30.69 -1.26 5.28
N GLY A 94 31.74 -0.46 5.44
CA GLY A 94 32.14 0.53 4.42
C GLY A 94 32.42 -0.12 3.07
N VAL A 95 33.25 -1.17 3.04
CA VAL A 95 33.62 -1.88 1.82
C VAL A 95 32.45 -2.69 1.26
N GLY A 96 31.73 -3.41 2.12
CA GLY A 96 30.66 -4.31 1.72
C GLY A 96 29.39 -3.60 1.28
N ILE A 97 29.02 -2.50 1.97
CA ILE A 97 27.75 -1.81 1.75
C ILE A 97 27.94 -0.48 1.04
N LEU A 98 28.78 0.43 1.54
CA LEU A 98 28.88 1.77 0.97
C LEU A 98 29.58 1.78 -0.40
N ALA A 99 30.65 1.01 -0.57
CA ALA A 99 31.35 0.90 -1.85
C ALA A 99 30.52 0.20 -2.95
N ASN A 100 29.53 -0.62 -2.56
CA ASN A 100 28.66 -1.38 -3.44
C ASN A 100 27.19 -0.95 -3.30
N ALA A 101 26.94 0.30 -2.93
CA ALA A 101 25.64 0.75 -2.45
C ALA A 101 24.51 0.52 -3.46
N GLY A 102 24.73 0.75 -4.76
CA GLY A 102 23.70 0.50 -5.79
C GLY A 102 23.24 -0.97 -5.82
N ASN A 103 24.18 -1.91 -5.66
CA ASN A 103 23.86 -3.34 -5.62
C ASN A 103 23.13 -3.72 -4.32
N ILE A 104 23.52 -3.15 -3.18
CA ILE A 104 22.85 -3.40 -1.90
C ILE A 104 21.44 -2.81 -1.88
N ILE A 105 21.25 -1.61 -2.41
CA ILE A 105 19.93 -0.98 -2.52
C ILE A 105 19.00 -1.86 -3.36
N ARG A 106 19.45 -2.32 -4.54
CA ARG A 106 18.68 -3.26 -5.39
C ARG A 106 18.42 -4.59 -4.71
N GLY A 107 19.45 -5.20 -4.12
CA GLY A 107 19.31 -6.49 -3.43
C GLY A 107 18.29 -6.42 -2.29
N THR A 108 18.31 -5.31 -1.54
CA THR A 108 17.34 -5.07 -0.47
C THR A 108 15.94 -4.84 -1.02
N ASN A 109 15.81 -4.08 -2.11
CA ASN A 109 14.53 -3.84 -2.74
C ASN A 109 13.90 -5.14 -3.28
N ASN A 110 14.70 -6.03 -3.85
CA ASN A 110 14.24 -7.33 -4.32
C ASN A 110 13.66 -8.17 -3.18
N ILE A 111 14.25 -8.13 -1.98
CA ILE A 111 13.65 -8.78 -0.79
C ILE A 111 12.26 -8.18 -0.50
N GLY A 112 12.10 -6.86 -0.60
CA GLY A 112 10.81 -6.20 -0.45
C GLY A 112 9.79 -6.62 -1.53
N LYS A 113 10.24 -6.81 -2.77
CA LYS A 113 9.41 -7.31 -3.88
C LYS A 113 8.99 -8.76 -3.68
N ASP A 114 9.91 -9.62 -3.29
CA ASP A 114 9.59 -11.02 -3.01
C ASP A 114 8.53 -11.12 -1.92
N LEU A 115 8.67 -10.32 -0.86
CA LEU A 115 7.67 -10.23 0.20
C LEU A 115 6.31 -9.73 -0.34
N ASN A 116 6.31 -8.69 -1.18
CA ASN A 116 5.08 -8.21 -1.84
C ASN A 116 4.41 -9.29 -2.69
N ASN A 117 5.19 -10.02 -3.49
CA ASN A 117 4.70 -11.06 -4.37
C ASN A 117 4.12 -12.24 -3.58
N ILE A 118 4.80 -12.67 -2.50
CA ILE A 118 4.28 -13.69 -1.58
C ILE A 118 2.93 -13.26 -0.99
N ILE A 119 2.84 -12.02 -0.50
CA ILE A 119 1.61 -11.46 0.09
C ILE A 119 0.49 -11.41 -0.95
N MET A 120 0.78 -10.89 -2.15
CA MET A 120 -0.23 -10.70 -3.20
C MET A 120 -0.76 -12.05 -3.70
N ASN A 121 0.11 -13.02 -3.92
CA ASN A 121 -0.25 -14.37 -4.39
C ASN A 121 -1.02 -15.18 -3.33
N SER A 122 -0.84 -14.87 -2.05
CA SER A 122 -1.65 -15.46 -0.96
C SER A 122 -3.13 -15.06 -1.02
N THR A 123 -3.48 -14.02 -1.81
CA THR A 123 -4.88 -13.65 -2.05
C THR A 123 -5.57 -14.63 -3.00
N SER A 124 -4.82 -15.19 -3.94
CA SER A 124 -5.34 -16.09 -4.98
C SER A 124 -5.65 -17.50 -4.44
N SER A 125 -4.98 -17.92 -3.38
CA SER A 125 -5.30 -19.15 -2.65
C SER A 125 -6.60 -19.06 -1.83
N ILE A 126 -7.07 -17.85 -1.53
CA ILE A 126 -8.37 -17.63 -0.84
C ILE A 126 -9.55 -17.84 -1.79
N ASP A 127 -9.37 -17.64 -3.11
CA ASP A 127 -10.43 -17.85 -4.14
C ASP A 127 -10.31 -19.17 -4.90
N GLY A 128 -9.25 -19.95 -4.69
CA GLY A 128 -9.02 -21.21 -5.41
C GLY A 128 -8.66 -21.07 -6.90
N ASN A 129 -8.62 -19.85 -7.43
CA ASN A 129 -8.20 -19.56 -8.81
C ASN A 129 -6.83 -18.87 -8.79
N ILE A 130 -5.78 -19.68 -8.75
CA ILE A 130 -4.42 -19.18 -8.70
C ILE A 130 -3.95 -18.94 -10.13
N ASP A 131 -4.06 -17.69 -10.57
CA ASP A 131 -3.47 -17.26 -11.84
C ASP A 131 -2.01 -16.89 -11.63
N TYR A 132 -1.14 -17.89 -11.84
CA TYR A 132 0.32 -17.76 -11.82
C TYR A 132 0.90 -17.12 -13.10
N ILE A 133 0.07 -16.84 -14.12
CA ILE A 133 0.53 -16.32 -15.42
C ILE A 133 0.58 -14.79 -15.42
N HIS A 134 -0.21 -14.14 -14.58
CA HIS A 134 -0.25 -12.68 -14.46
C HIS A 134 0.20 -12.21 -13.06
N GLU A 135 1.39 -11.61 -12.97
CA GLU A 135 2.03 -11.11 -11.73
C GLU A 135 1.15 -10.16 -10.90
N ASN A 136 0.12 -9.56 -11.52
CA ASN A 136 -0.83 -8.64 -10.90
C ASN A 136 -2.22 -9.22 -10.62
N SER A 137 -2.42 -10.54 -10.72
CA SER A 137 -3.75 -11.17 -10.62
C SER A 137 -4.46 -10.84 -9.30
N GLY A 138 -3.77 -10.96 -8.16
CA GLY A 138 -4.33 -10.60 -6.85
C GLY A 138 -4.67 -9.12 -6.71
N MET A 139 -3.87 -8.23 -7.30
CA MET A 139 -4.12 -6.79 -7.27
C MET A 139 -5.33 -6.41 -8.14
N ASN A 140 -5.39 -6.95 -9.36
CA ASN A 140 -6.51 -6.74 -10.28
C ASN A 140 -7.81 -7.28 -9.70
N HIS A 141 -7.76 -8.39 -8.96
CA HIS A 141 -8.92 -8.89 -8.24
C HIS A 141 -9.45 -7.85 -7.24
N ILE A 142 -8.60 -7.27 -6.39
CA ILE A 142 -9.01 -6.27 -5.40
C ILE A 142 -9.47 -4.97 -6.07
N ARG A 143 -8.83 -4.56 -7.19
CA ARG A 143 -9.29 -3.42 -8.01
C ARG A 143 -10.70 -3.68 -8.58
N ASN A 144 -10.97 -4.88 -9.05
CA ASN A 144 -12.29 -5.28 -9.53
C ASN A 144 -13.32 -5.28 -8.39
N GLN A 145 -12.95 -5.69 -7.18
CA GLN A 145 -13.82 -5.60 -6.01
C GLN A 145 -14.15 -4.14 -5.65
N LEU A 146 -13.15 -3.25 -5.71
CA LEU A 146 -13.36 -1.81 -5.51
C LEU A 146 -14.32 -1.26 -6.58
N PHE A 147 -14.08 -1.57 -7.86
CA PHE A 147 -14.94 -1.14 -8.97
C PHE A 147 -16.37 -1.65 -8.82
N ASP A 148 -16.52 -2.94 -8.51
CA ASP A 148 -17.81 -3.60 -8.30
C ASP A 148 -18.59 -2.89 -7.17
N MET A 149 -17.96 -2.75 -6.02
CA MET A 149 -18.58 -2.17 -4.82
C MET A 149 -18.95 -0.69 -4.99
N THR A 150 -18.14 0.10 -5.69
CA THR A 150 -18.30 1.56 -5.76
C THR A 150 -19.07 2.03 -6.99
N ILE A 151 -18.67 1.59 -8.18
CA ILE A 151 -19.23 2.08 -9.44
C ILE A 151 -20.35 1.16 -9.92
N TYR A 152 -20.06 -0.13 -10.06
CA TYR A 152 -20.94 -1.03 -10.77
C TYR A 152 -22.25 -1.29 -10.03
N ARG A 153 -22.18 -1.66 -8.74
CA ARG A 153 -23.39 -1.84 -7.90
C ARG A 153 -24.19 -0.55 -7.77
N THR A 154 -23.54 0.59 -7.59
CA THR A 154 -24.22 1.90 -7.57
C THR A 154 -24.96 2.14 -8.89
N TYR A 155 -24.31 1.87 -10.03
CA TYR A 155 -24.94 1.97 -11.35
C TYR A 155 -26.16 1.06 -11.47
N LEU A 156 -26.07 -0.21 -11.06
CA LEU A 156 -27.18 -1.16 -11.15
C LEU A 156 -28.36 -0.71 -10.29
N VAL A 157 -28.13 -0.31 -9.03
CA VAL A 157 -29.19 0.18 -8.15
C VAL A 157 -29.82 1.46 -8.69
N MET A 158 -29.02 2.39 -9.21
CA MET A 158 -29.54 3.65 -9.77
C MET A 158 -30.45 3.44 -10.98
N ASN A 159 -30.16 2.45 -11.82
CA ASN A 159 -30.84 2.27 -13.11
C ASN A 159 -31.86 1.13 -13.13
N TYR A 160 -31.72 0.14 -12.25
CA TYR A 160 -32.56 -1.06 -12.20
C TYR A 160 -33.15 -1.34 -10.82
N GLY A 161 -32.67 -0.65 -9.76
CA GLY A 161 -33.18 -0.79 -8.39
C GLY A 161 -32.79 -2.07 -7.66
N THR A 162 -31.93 -2.87 -8.28
CA THR A 162 -31.37 -4.11 -7.73
C THR A 162 -29.90 -4.20 -8.13
N VAL A 163 -29.13 -4.97 -7.38
CA VAL A 163 -27.74 -5.31 -7.71
C VAL A 163 -27.63 -6.71 -8.33
N ASP A 164 -28.70 -7.53 -8.27
CA ASP A 164 -28.71 -8.85 -8.87
C ASP A 164 -28.83 -8.77 -10.40
N GLU A 165 -27.70 -9.01 -11.08
CA GLU A 165 -27.68 -9.11 -12.53
C GLU A 165 -28.61 -10.19 -13.08
N LYS A 166 -28.80 -11.30 -12.37
CA LYS A 166 -29.65 -12.41 -12.83
C LYS A 166 -31.10 -11.96 -12.89
N GLU A 167 -31.55 -11.22 -11.88
CA GLU A 167 -32.88 -10.60 -11.87
C GLU A 167 -33.07 -9.64 -13.05
N ILE A 168 -32.05 -8.81 -13.32
CA ILE A 168 -32.09 -7.86 -14.45
C ILE A 168 -32.13 -8.63 -15.78
N LYS A 169 -31.25 -9.61 -15.94
CA LYS A 169 -31.08 -10.41 -17.17
C LYS A 169 -32.23 -11.39 -17.43
N ALA A 170 -32.99 -11.77 -16.41
CA ALA A 170 -34.18 -12.61 -16.55
C ALA A 170 -35.25 -11.97 -17.45
N LYS A 171 -35.30 -10.62 -17.50
CA LYS A 171 -36.20 -9.85 -18.38
C LYS A 171 -35.55 -9.43 -19.70
N GLY A 172 -34.31 -9.84 -19.96
CA GLY A 172 -33.56 -9.55 -21.18
C GLY A 172 -32.04 -9.65 -20.95
N LYS A 173 -31.37 -10.57 -21.66
CA LYS A 173 -29.97 -10.92 -21.39
C LYS A 173 -28.98 -9.77 -21.55
N ASP A 174 -29.22 -8.88 -22.51
CA ASP A 174 -28.30 -7.81 -22.89
C ASP A 174 -28.67 -6.44 -22.29
N ARG A 175 -29.63 -6.39 -21.36
CA ARG A 175 -30.18 -5.11 -20.85
C ARG A 175 -29.10 -4.17 -20.29
N ILE A 176 -28.22 -4.69 -19.45
CA ILE A 176 -27.10 -3.94 -18.86
C ILE A 176 -26.11 -3.52 -19.94
N ASP A 177 -25.65 -4.49 -20.73
CA ASP A 177 -24.59 -4.32 -21.72
C ASP A 177 -25.00 -3.37 -22.86
N ASN A 178 -26.27 -3.35 -23.26
CA ASN A 178 -26.77 -2.52 -24.35
C ASN A 178 -26.55 -1.04 -24.07
N ILE A 179 -26.67 -0.61 -22.81
CA ILE A 179 -26.41 0.78 -22.40
C ILE A 179 -24.90 1.00 -22.27
N LEU A 180 -24.18 0.10 -21.59
CA LEU A 180 -22.75 0.28 -21.32
C LEU A 180 -21.87 0.26 -22.57
N LYS A 181 -22.35 -0.34 -23.68
CA LYS A 181 -21.67 -0.35 -24.98
C LYS A 181 -21.80 0.95 -25.77
N GLN A 182 -22.72 1.86 -25.40
CA GLN A 182 -22.89 3.10 -26.13
C GLN A 182 -21.78 4.10 -25.80
N ASP A 183 -21.33 4.83 -26.82
CA ASP A 183 -20.38 5.92 -26.66
C ASP A 183 -21.09 7.26 -26.40
N PHE A 184 -20.30 8.30 -26.09
CA PHE A 184 -20.80 9.67 -25.91
C PHE A 184 -20.99 10.43 -27.24
N SER A 185 -21.06 9.73 -28.38
CA SER A 185 -21.33 10.38 -29.66
C SER A 185 -22.82 10.73 -29.77
N LYS A 186 -23.18 11.66 -30.67
CA LYS A 186 -24.60 11.98 -30.94
C LYS A 186 -25.43 10.73 -31.29
N LYS A 187 -24.84 9.80 -32.05
CA LYS A 187 -25.48 8.52 -32.41
C LYS A 187 -25.62 7.59 -31.20
N GLY A 188 -24.62 7.56 -30.32
CA GLY A 188 -24.67 6.80 -29.07
C GLY A 188 -25.73 7.34 -28.11
N GLU A 189 -25.87 8.67 -28.01
CA GLU A 189 -26.91 9.32 -27.22
C GLU A 189 -28.32 9.02 -27.75
N GLU A 190 -28.53 9.08 -29.06
CA GLU A 190 -29.79 8.72 -29.71
C GLU A 190 -30.17 7.25 -29.40
N LYS A 191 -29.24 6.32 -29.60
CA LYS A 191 -29.43 4.90 -29.26
C LYS A 191 -29.70 4.69 -27.77
N THR A 192 -29.01 5.42 -26.90
CA THR A 192 -29.23 5.33 -25.45
C THR A 192 -30.64 5.78 -25.08
N LYS A 193 -31.15 6.86 -25.70
CA LYS A 193 -32.54 7.30 -25.51
C LYS A 193 -33.53 6.23 -25.97
N GLU A 194 -33.32 5.62 -27.14
CA GLU A 194 -34.17 4.52 -27.62
C GLU A 194 -34.17 3.33 -26.66
N ILE A 195 -33.01 2.96 -26.11
CA ILE A 195 -32.90 1.87 -25.13
C ILE A 195 -33.64 2.24 -23.84
N ILE A 196 -33.48 3.47 -23.33
CA ILE A 196 -34.20 3.94 -22.13
C ILE A 196 -35.72 3.97 -22.36
N GLU A 197 -36.16 4.39 -23.55
CA GLU A 197 -37.59 4.39 -23.87
C GLU A 197 -38.18 2.98 -23.89
N LYS A 198 -37.45 1.99 -24.44
CA LYS A 198 -37.83 0.58 -24.37
C LYS A 198 -37.88 0.09 -22.92
N GLU A 199 -36.84 0.35 -22.14
CA GLU A 199 -36.78 0.00 -20.71
C GLU A 199 -38.01 0.49 -19.92
N VAL A 200 -38.50 1.70 -20.23
CA VAL A 200 -39.65 2.30 -19.54
C VAL A 200 -41.00 1.82 -20.07
N LYS A 201 -41.16 1.71 -21.40
CA LYS A 201 -42.46 1.52 -22.06
C LYS A 201 -42.76 0.07 -22.45
N GLU A 202 -41.75 -0.80 -22.50
CA GLU A 202 -41.91 -2.17 -23.00
C GLU A 202 -42.65 -3.07 -21.98
N ASN A 203 -43.74 -3.67 -22.45
CA ASN A 203 -44.56 -4.58 -21.67
C ASN A 203 -43.75 -5.80 -21.22
N GLY A 204 -43.67 -6.02 -19.90
CA GLY A 204 -42.87 -7.08 -19.29
C GLY A 204 -41.56 -6.61 -18.65
N ILE A 205 -41.04 -5.45 -19.08
CA ILE A 205 -39.87 -4.80 -18.46
C ILE A 205 -40.32 -3.75 -17.43
N ASN A 206 -41.05 -2.73 -17.89
CA ASN A 206 -41.60 -1.62 -17.08
C ASN A 206 -40.61 -1.11 -16.01
N ASN A 207 -39.39 -0.73 -16.43
CA ASN A 207 -38.34 -0.28 -15.53
C ASN A 207 -38.63 1.12 -14.98
N LYS A 208 -39.27 1.15 -13.81
CA LYS A 208 -39.62 2.37 -13.09
C LYS A 208 -38.41 3.21 -12.65
N TYR A 209 -37.23 2.62 -12.46
CA TYR A 209 -36.02 3.32 -12.00
C TYR A 209 -35.40 4.24 -13.07
N MET A 210 -35.74 4.02 -14.35
CA MET A 210 -35.39 4.92 -15.46
C MET A 210 -36.45 5.98 -15.75
N THR A 211 -37.53 6.05 -14.95
CA THR A 211 -38.60 7.05 -15.14
C THR A 211 -38.36 8.33 -14.34
N GLN A 212 -39.05 9.41 -14.74
CA GLN A 212 -39.03 10.69 -14.01
C GLN A 212 -39.65 10.60 -12.61
N GLY A 213 -40.41 9.55 -12.30
CA GLY A 213 -41.03 9.37 -10.98
C GLY A 213 -40.05 8.93 -9.88
N TYR A 214 -38.90 8.34 -10.25
CA TYR A 214 -37.92 7.77 -9.32
C TYR A 214 -36.68 8.65 -9.10
N VAL A 215 -36.75 9.91 -9.55
CA VAL A 215 -35.62 10.84 -9.55
C VAL A 215 -35.09 11.15 -8.14
N PHE A 216 -35.97 11.22 -7.13
CA PHE A 216 -35.55 11.38 -5.73
C PHE A 216 -34.81 10.15 -5.18
N GLN A 217 -35.27 8.95 -5.54
CA GLN A 217 -34.60 7.71 -5.13
C GLN A 217 -33.23 7.60 -5.81
N LYS A 218 -33.15 7.92 -7.10
CA LYS A 218 -31.88 7.99 -7.85
C LYS A 218 -30.89 8.98 -7.22
N LEU A 219 -31.36 10.15 -6.80
CA LEU A 219 -30.55 11.11 -6.04
C LEU A 219 -30.02 10.49 -4.74
N ALA A 220 -30.89 9.90 -3.92
CA ALA A 220 -30.48 9.28 -2.66
C ALA A 220 -29.43 8.18 -2.86
N ILE A 221 -29.63 7.29 -3.84
CA ILE A 221 -28.68 6.24 -4.20
C ILE A 221 -27.34 6.85 -4.63
N SER A 222 -27.35 7.89 -5.47
CA SER A 222 -26.12 8.53 -5.95
C SER A 222 -25.32 9.20 -4.83
N VAL A 223 -25.99 9.80 -3.84
CA VAL A 223 -25.33 10.40 -2.67
C VAL A 223 -24.71 9.32 -1.79
N ILE A 224 -25.45 8.24 -1.52
CA ILE A 224 -24.95 7.11 -0.72
C ILE A 224 -23.76 6.43 -1.42
N GLY A 225 -23.87 6.17 -2.73
CA GLY A 225 -22.79 5.62 -3.54
C GLY A 225 -21.54 6.49 -3.53
N PHE A 226 -21.71 7.82 -3.58
CA PHE A 226 -20.61 8.76 -3.43
C PHE A 226 -19.94 8.67 -2.05
N ILE A 227 -20.71 8.58 -0.97
CA ILE A 227 -20.17 8.45 0.40
C ILE A 227 -19.39 7.13 0.56
N ILE A 228 -19.93 6.02 0.06
CA ILE A 228 -19.25 4.71 0.07
C ILE A 228 -17.93 4.81 -0.68
N THR A 229 -17.97 5.38 -1.89
CA THR A 229 -16.77 5.56 -2.72
C THR A 229 -15.75 6.44 -2.02
N LEU A 230 -16.19 7.55 -1.42
CA LEU A 230 -15.30 8.45 -0.67
C LEU A 230 -14.56 7.72 0.45
N PHE A 231 -15.27 6.92 1.25
CA PHE A 231 -14.63 6.15 2.31
C PHE A 231 -13.63 5.13 1.75
N MET A 232 -14.03 4.35 0.75
CA MET A 232 -13.15 3.34 0.15
C MET A 232 -11.91 3.98 -0.51
N SER A 233 -12.09 5.11 -1.19
CA SER A 233 -11.01 5.89 -1.77
C SER A 233 -10.04 6.40 -0.72
N ILE A 234 -10.52 6.90 0.43
CA ILE A 234 -9.64 7.31 1.53
C ILE A 234 -8.78 6.12 1.99
N VAL A 235 -9.36 4.93 2.15
CA VAL A 235 -8.63 3.73 2.58
C VAL A 235 -7.57 3.34 1.55
N PHE A 236 -7.95 3.15 0.30
CA PHE A 236 -7.03 2.70 -0.76
C PHE A 236 -5.96 3.73 -1.08
N LEU A 237 -6.32 5.02 -1.22
CA LEU A 237 -5.34 6.09 -1.43
C LEU A 237 -4.34 6.16 -0.28
N SER A 238 -4.80 6.06 0.98
CA SER A 238 -3.89 6.07 2.14
C SER A 238 -2.87 4.94 2.08
N ILE A 239 -3.28 3.74 1.68
CA ILE A 239 -2.38 2.59 1.52
C ILE A 239 -1.39 2.82 0.37
N SER A 240 -1.87 3.27 -0.79
CA SER A 240 -1.02 3.55 -1.97
C SER A 240 0.02 4.62 -1.68
N PHE A 241 -0.39 5.74 -1.07
CA PHE A 241 0.54 6.80 -0.69
C PHE A 241 1.50 6.35 0.41
N ALA A 242 1.05 5.64 1.44
CA ALA A 242 1.93 5.17 2.50
C ALA A 242 3.01 4.21 1.97
N LYS A 243 2.65 3.30 1.05
CA LYS A 243 3.61 2.39 0.39
C LYS A 243 4.72 3.17 -0.30
N LEU A 244 4.33 4.17 -1.11
CA LEU A 244 5.24 5.04 -1.86
C LEU A 244 6.10 5.91 -0.93
N ILE A 245 5.50 6.50 0.10
CA ILE A 245 6.21 7.33 1.08
C ILE A 245 7.27 6.51 1.80
N PHE A 246 6.96 5.28 2.22
CA PHE A 246 7.93 4.43 2.93
C PHE A 246 9.08 3.96 2.03
N SER A 247 8.80 3.58 0.78
CA SER A 247 9.87 3.22 -0.16
C SER A 247 10.77 4.41 -0.48
N THR A 248 10.16 5.59 -0.70
CA THR A 248 10.89 6.84 -0.96
C THR A 248 11.70 7.28 0.27
N PHE A 249 11.15 7.12 1.48
CA PHE A 249 11.85 7.45 2.71
C PHE A 249 13.02 6.51 2.99
N ALA A 250 12.87 5.20 2.73
CA ALA A 250 13.99 4.26 2.79
C ALA A 250 15.13 4.68 1.86
N LEU A 251 14.79 5.14 0.66
CA LEU A 251 15.73 5.65 -0.32
C LEU A 251 16.47 6.91 0.17
N PHE A 252 15.78 7.84 0.81
CA PHE A 252 16.44 8.95 1.51
C PHE A 252 17.37 8.47 2.64
N LEU A 253 16.96 7.47 3.43
CA LEU A 253 17.82 6.93 4.49
C LEU A 253 19.09 6.25 3.96
N PHE A 254 19.04 5.63 2.78
CA PHE A 254 20.24 5.11 2.11
C PHE A 254 21.25 6.22 1.79
N LEU A 255 20.78 7.40 1.36
CA LEU A 255 21.65 8.57 1.13
C LEU A 255 22.41 8.97 2.41
N PHE A 256 21.71 8.90 3.56
CA PHE A 256 22.28 9.29 4.85
C PHE A 256 23.18 8.22 5.48
N LEU A 257 23.26 7.02 4.88
CA LEU A 257 24.00 5.90 5.46
C LEU A 257 25.51 6.19 5.55
N VAL A 258 26.08 6.92 4.58
CA VAL A 258 27.49 7.32 4.61
C VAL A 258 27.79 8.24 5.78
N PHE A 259 26.91 9.21 6.07
CA PHE A 259 27.09 10.10 7.22
C PHE A 259 26.96 9.33 8.53
N SER A 260 26.01 8.38 8.61
CA SER A 260 25.88 7.51 9.77
C SER A 260 27.12 6.64 10.00
N TRP A 261 27.80 6.23 8.92
CA TRP A 261 29.07 5.50 8.99
C TRP A 261 30.20 6.36 9.57
N ILE A 262 30.33 7.62 9.14
CA ILE A 262 31.31 8.56 9.75
C ILE A 262 31.07 8.72 11.25
N VAL A 263 29.80 8.98 11.63
CA VAL A 263 29.41 9.17 13.04
C VAL A 263 29.73 7.94 13.88
N SER A 264 29.73 6.74 13.28
CA SER A 264 30.01 5.50 14.00
C SER A 264 31.47 5.33 14.41
N PHE A 265 32.39 6.16 13.89
CA PHE A 265 33.76 6.22 14.39
C PHE A 265 33.92 7.09 15.65
N ILE A 266 32.87 7.83 16.05
CA ILE A 266 32.86 8.59 17.29
C ILE A 266 32.58 7.62 18.46
N PRO A 267 33.40 7.61 19.52
CA PRO A 267 33.17 6.77 20.69
C PRO A 267 31.76 6.96 21.28
N GLY A 268 31.04 5.87 21.53
CA GLY A 268 29.66 5.85 22.00
C GLY A 268 28.59 5.82 20.89
N PHE A 269 28.97 5.96 19.63
CA PHE A 269 28.07 5.91 18.46
C PHE A 269 28.35 4.72 17.53
N GLU A 270 29.11 3.72 17.98
CA GLU A 270 29.64 2.64 17.13
C GLU A 270 28.54 1.82 16.42
N LEU A 271 27.33 1.77 17.00
CA LEU A 271 26.17 1.07 16.44
C LEU A 271 25.30 1.94 15.53
N SER A 272 25.63 3.22 15.33
CA SER A 272 24.80 4.18 14.60
C SER A 272 24.55 3.71 13.16
N VAL A 273 25.59 3.29 12.43
CA VAL A 273 25.46 2.83 11.04
C VAL A 273 24.62 1.55 10.92
N PHE A 274 24.77 0.59 11.84
CA PHE A 274 23.97 -0.62 11.85
C PHE A 274 22.50 -0.32 12.18
N SER A 275 22.26 0.60 13.11
CA SER A 275 20.91 1.08 13.45
C SER A 275 20.27 1.83 12.29
N ALA A 276 21.02 2.70 11.61
CA ALA A 276 20.55 3.41 10.41
C ALA A 276 20.22 2.44 9.28
N PHE A 277 21.11 1.47 9.01
CA PHE A 277 20.86 0.42 8.02
C PHE A 277 19.61 -0.40 8.37
N ALA A 278 19.49 -0.86 9.62
CA ALA A 278 18.32 -1.62 10.08
C ALA A 278 17.02 -0.80 9.98
N LYS A 279 17.06 0.52 10.24
CA LYS A 279 15.93 1.41 10.01
C LYS A 279 15.55 1.49 8.54
N THR A 280 16.53 1.65 7.65
CA THR A 280 16.31 1.64 6.20
C THR A 280 15.64 0.35 5.74
N LEU A 281 16.14 -0.81 6.18
CA LEU A 281 15.50 -2.11 5.95
C LEU A 281 14.08 -2.15 6.50
N GLY A 282 13.88 -1.61 7.70
CA GLY A 282 12.57 -1.50 8.34
C GLY A 282 11.55 -0.73 7.51
N TYR A 283 11.95 0.35 6.84
CA TYR A 283 11.05 1.11 5.95
C TYR A 283 10.73 0.37 4.64
N ILE A 284 11.65 -0.43 4.11
CA ILE A 284 11.38 -1.31 2.96
C ILE A 284 10.37 -2.39 3.35
N ILE A 285 10.58 -3.03 4.50
CA ILE A 285 9.61 -3.99 5.06
C ILE A 285 8.27 -3.31 5.30
N LEU A 286 8.25 -2.09 5.84
CA LEU A 286 7.01 -1.35 6.10
C LEU A 286 6.26 -0.98 4.82
N SER A 287 6.98 -0.63 3.75
CA SER A 287 6.41 -0.48 2.40
C SER A 287 5.79 -1.79 1.94
N ALA A 288 6.46 -2.93 2.14
CA ALA A 288 5.89 -4.23 1.82
C ALA A 288 4.68 -4.60 2.68
N CYS A 289 4.65 -4.21 3.96
CA CYS A 289 3.49 -4.37 4.83
C CYS A 289 2.26 -3.58 4.34
N MET A 290 2.44 -2.50 3.55
CA MET A 290 1.31 -1.81 2.92
C MET A 290 0.62 -2.70 1.88
N THR A 291 1.36 -3.59 1.22
CA THR A 291 0.77 -4.62 0.35
C THR A 291 -0.09 -5.60 1.14
N PHE A 292 0.34 -5.96 2.34
CA PHE A 292 -0.47 -6.81 3.23
C PHE A 292 -1.77 -6.13 3.66
N LEU A 293 -1.72 -4.83 3.98
CA LEU A 293 -2.92 -4.06 4.30
C LEU A 293 -3.87 -3.97 3.10
N PHE A 294 -3.35 -3.80 1.89
CA PHE A 294 -4.14 -3.81 0.67
C PHE A 294 -4.91 -5.13 0.51
N VAL A 295 -4.24 -6.27 0.71
CA VAL A 295 -4.86 -7.61 0.69
C VAL A 295 -5.91 -7.78 1.79
N ILE A 296 -5.64 -7.31 3.01
CA ILE A 296 -6.61 -7.33 4.11
C ILE A 296 -7.88 -6.58 3.74
N VAL A 297 -7.79 -5.42 3.09
CA VAL A 297 -8.99 -4.67 2.66
C VAL A 297 -9.81 -5.52 1.69
N GLY A 298 -9.17 -6.16 0.71
CA GLY A 298 -9.85 -7.10 -0.20
C GLY A 298 -10.51 -8.28 0.53
N LEU A 299 -9.82 -8.87 1.52
CA LEU A 299 -10.37 -9.92 2.37
C LEU A 299 -11.62 -9.44 3.13
N CYS A 300 -11.60 -8.22 3.69
CA CYS A 300 -12.75 -7.65 4.38
C CYS A 300 -13.95 -7.49 3.45
N ILE A 301 -13.74 -7.09 2.20
CA ILE A 301 -14.81 -7.02 1.19
C ILE A 301 -15.38 -8.41 0.93
N LYS A 302 -14.53 -9.43 0.74
CA LYS A 302 -14.99 -10.83 0.55
C LYS A 302 -15.79 -11.34 1.74
N LEU A 303 -15.25 -11.18 2.95
CA LEU A 303 -15.92 -11.62 4.17
C LEU A 303 -17.28 -10.94 4.33
N ALA A 304 -17.35 -9.63 4.09
CA ALA A 304 -18.61 -8.92 4.13
C ALA A 304 -19.62 -9.43 3.09
N ASN A 305 -19.19 -9.66 1.85
CA ASN A 305 -20.04 -10.23 0.80
C ASN A 305 -20.51 -11.65 1.15
N SER A 306 -19.72 -12.44 1.88
CA SER A 306 -20.13 -13.78 2.34
C SER A 306 -21.14 -13.72 3.49
N PHE A 307 -21.08 -12.71 4.36
CA PHE A 307 -22.01 -12.57 5.48
C PHE A 307 -23.31 -11.88 5.09
N ILE A 308 -23.22 -10.90 4.20
CA ILE A 308 -24.35 -10.11 3.70
C ILE A 308 -24.22 -10.10 2.18
N GLU A 309 -24.87 -11.07 1.54
CA GLU A 309 -24.87 -11.17 0.08
C GLU A 309 -25.59 -9.95 -0.51
N PRO A 310 -24.93 -9.16 -1.38
CA PRO A 310 -25.50 -7.97 -1.97
C PRO A 310 -26.38 -8.38 -3.16
N ASP A 311 -27.58 -8.87 -2.89
CA ASP A 311 -28.56 -9.32 -3.89
C ASP A 311 -29.63 -8.26 -4.22
N SER A 312 -29.89 -7.37 -3.28
CA SER A 312 -30.92 -6.33 -3.34
C SER A 312 -30.36 -4.96 -2.98
N GLN A 313 -31.09 -3.90 -3.32
CA GLN A 313 -30.69 -2.52 -2.97
C GLN A 313 -30.37 -2.38 -1.46
N ASN A 314 -31.22 -2.94 -0.59
CA ASN A 314 -31.05 -2.82 0.85
C ASN A 314 -29.86 -3.66 1.35
N ALA A 315 -29.70 -4.87 0.82
CA ALA A 315 -28.58 -5.73 1.17
C ALA A 315 -27.25 -5.12 0.73
N TYR A 316 -27.17 -4.51 -0.45
CA TYR A 316 -26.00 -3.77 -0.93
C TYR A 316 -25.60 -2.63 0.02
N PHE A 317 -26.55 -1.79 0.43
CA PHE A 317 -26.25 -0.69 1.34
C PHE A 317 -25.85 -1.19 2.73
N LEU A 318 -26.52 -2.21 3.26
CA LEU A 318 -26.16 -2.82 4.53
C LEU A 318 -24.77 -3.46 4.48
N ASN A 319 -24.46 -4.20 3.41
CA ASN A 319 -23.14 -4.78 3.14
C ASN A 319 -22.06 -3.70 3.09
N SER A 320 -22.31 -2.59 2.37
CA SER A 320 -21.36 -1.48 2.26
C SER A 320 -21.09 -0.80 3.60
N ILE A 321 -22.14 -0.57 4.40
CA ILE A 321 -22.00 -0.04 5.77
C ILE A 321 -21.20 -1.02 6.63
N PHE A 322 -21.47 -2.32 6.52
CA PHE A 322 -20.76 -3.33 7.28
C PHE A 322 -19.26 -3.38 6.93
N ILE A 323 -18.88 -3.25 5.66
CA ILE A 323 -17.48 -3.13 5.23
C ILE A 323 -16.83 -1.91 5.87
N ILE A 324 -17.48 -0.74 5.81
CA ILE A 324 -16.99 0.50 6.42
C ILE A 324 -16.76 0.30 7.94
N VAL A 325 -17.72 -0.33 8.63
CA VAL A 325 -17.62 -0.62 10.07
C VAL A 325 -16.47 -1.58 10.37
N ILE A 326 -16.31 -2.67 9.62
CA ILE A 326 -15.19 -3.61 9.79
C ILE A 326 -13.86 -2.89 9.63
N LEU A 327 -13.68 -2.14 8.53
CA LEU A 327 -12.44 -1.41 8.27
C LEU A 327 -12.15 -0.37 9.35
N PHE A 328 -13.17 0.33 9.82
CA PHE A 328 -13.06 1.28 10.92
C PHE A 328 -12.65 0.59 12.24
N VAL A 329 -13.25 -0.55 12.57
CA VAL A 329 -12.89 -1.33 13.77
C VAL A 329 -11.46 -1.84 13.66
N MET A 330 -11.04 -2.37 12.52
CA MET A 330 -9.67 -2.80 12.27
C MET A 330 -8.68 -1.64 12.48
N TYR A 331 -8.98 -0.46 11.94
CA TYR A 331 -8.16 0.73 12.15
C TYR A 331 -8.08 1.14 13.63
N LYS A 332 -9.21 1.14 14.35
CA LYS A 332 -9.25 1.49 15.78
C LYS A 332 -8.52 0.47 16.65
N LYS A 333 -8.57 -0.81 16.29
CA LYS A 333 -7.94 -1.93 17.00
C LYS A 333 -6.55 -2.30 16.47
N ARG A 334 -5.98 -1.51 15.56
CA ARG A 334 -4.64 -1.73 14.97
C ARG A 334 -3.55 -2.04 15.99
N ALA A 335 -3.54 -1.37 17.14
CA ALA A 335 -2.55 -1.61 18.19
C ALA A 335 -2.68 -3.00 18.81
N GLN A 336 -3.89 -3.52 18.97
CA GLN A 336 -4.12 -4.88 19.48
C GLN A 336 -3.69 -5.94 18.47
N ILE A 337 -3.95 -5.71 17.18
CA ILE A 337 -3.50 -6.59 16.09
C ILE A 337 -1.97 -6.62 16.04
N ILE A 338 -1.33 -5.45 16.06
CA ILE A 338 0.13 -5.35 16.08
C ILE A 338 0.69 -6.05 17.31
N ASN A 339 0.10 -5.84 18.49
CA ASN A 339 0.53 -6.49 19.73
C ASN A 339 0.31 -8.00 19.71
N PHE A 340 -0.74 -8.50 19.08
CA PHE A 340 -0.98 -9.94 18.92
C PHE A 340 0.13 -10.60 18.09
N VAL A 341 0.55 -9.96 16.99
CA VAL A 341 1.67 -10.41 16.16
C VAL A 341 3.02 -10.21 16.85
N SER A 342 3.16 -9.14 17.64
CA SER A 342 4.40 -8.69 18.30
C SER A 342 4.67 -9.37 19.65
N ARG A 343 3.69 -10.06 20.25
CA ARG A 343 3.77 -10.71 21.57
C ARG A 343 4.79 -11.86 21.69
N GLY A 344 5.68 -12.01 20.70
CA GLY A 344 6.91 -12.79 20.73
C GLY A 344 8.22 -11.99 20.71
N ASN A 345 8.20 -10.66 21.00
CA ASN A 345 9.38 -9.80 21.26
C ASN A 345 9.88 -8.88 20.12
N ILE A 346 9.02 -8.40 19.22
CA ILE A 346 9.46 -7.49 18.12
C ILE A 346 8.48 -6.33 17.93
N SER A 347 8.84 -5.14 18.42
CA SER A 347 8.15 -3.90 18.07
C SER A 347 8.51 -3.52 16.63
N PHE A 348 7.52 -3.48 15.73
CA PHE A 348 7.67 -3.06 14.32
C PHE A 348 7.82 -1.53 14.15
N SER A 349 8.26 -0.83 15.19
CA SER A 349 8.69 0.56 15.02
C SER A 349 10.12 0.57 14.51
N PRO A 350 10.45 1.30 13.41
CA PRO A 350 11.83 1.52 13.00
C PRO A 350 12.71 2.08 14.14
N SER A 351 12.13 2.85 15.07
CA SER A 351 12.83 3.32 16.26
C SER A 351 13.08 2.21 17.30
N ALA A 352 12.20 1.21 17.39
CA ALA A 352 12.31 0.13 18.36
C ALA A 352 13.17 -1.06 17.90
N ILE A 353 13.28 -1.29 16.59
CA ILE A 353 14.24 -2.27 16.03
C ILE A 353 15.68 -1.81 16.32
N GLY A 354 15.95 -0.50 16.23
CA GLY A 354 17.23 0.08 16.63
C GLY A 354 17.42 0.17 18.15
N ALA A 355 16.37 0.51 18.91
CA ALA A 355 16.46 0.67 20.37
C ALA A 355 16.48 -0.68 21.13
N GLY A 356 15.86 -1.74 20.60
CA GLY A 356 15.86 -3.06 21.21
C GLY A 356 17.23 -3.73 21.23
N VAL A 357 18.12 -3.33 20.31
CA VAL A 357 19.53 -3.72 20.33
C VAL A 357 20.33 -2.88 21.34
N MET A 358 20.04 -1.58 21.47
CA MET A 358 20.70 -0.71 22.44
C MET A 358 20.39 -1.08 23.90
N ASN A 359 19.11 -1.32 24.24
CA ASN A 359 18.70 -1.59 25.63
C ASN A 359 19.24 -2.92 26.19
N ARG A 360 19.42 -3.95 25.36
CA ARG A 360 20.03 -5.23 25.82
C ARG A 360 21.52 -5.10 26.14
N THR A 361 22.17 -4.02 25.73
CA THR A 361 23.58 -3.73 26.02
C THR A 361 23.78 -2.84 27.25
N GLN A 362 22.71 -2.21 27.77
CA GLN A 362 22.76 -1.43 29.01
C GLN A 362 22.34 -2.24 30.25
N GLU A 363 21.64 -3.37 30.08
CA GLU A 363 21.25 -4.28 31.17
C GLU A 363 22.20 -5.48 31.36
N ARG A 364 23.44 -5.43 30.84
CA ARG A 364 24.45 -6.48 31.06
C ARG A 364 25.81 -5.94 31.44
#